data_AF-A0A1A0HJC5-F1
#
_entry.id   AF-A0A1A0HJC5-F1
#
_cell.length_a   1.000
_cell.length_b   1.000
_cell.length_c   1.000
_cell.angle_alpha   90.00
_cell.angle_beta   90.00
_cell.angle_gamma   90.00
#
_symmetry.space_group_name_H-M   'P 1'
#
loop_
_entity.id
_entity.type
_entity.pdbx_description
1 polymer ?
#
loop_
_entity_poly.entity_id
_entity_poly.type
_entity_poly.pdbx_seq_one_letter_code
_entity_poly.pdbx_strand_id
1 'polypeptide(L)'
;MNGILAVEKPSGVSSSKVVLQIQSIFDGSDVFASDLAEMKQKVHDQLTLGTRWLEAKIANRVRRTKIKMGHGGTLDPLASGVLIIGVGSGTKQLSYYLGECTKTYETRAVLGQSTTTGDLEGEVVTQTDVAGVTLGRLQQAAAKFVGTIRQTPPVYSALKVNGKPLYEYAREGIPVPKAIEPRAVKVHLFVVHDDFGPHDKYGYLACPATADLMGKAVFNNPTLDDHELCYSAEFMARADVDDADKATNIRPQLVDPSHEPSGRPPVFHATASVGSGTYIRSLVSDLGRAVGLLAFMAELVRCKQANWELGKNVFQLSDFTERDQRVWGPVLKRVLDKGDSVVLADEFAAVEAAV
;
A
#
# COMPACT_ATOMS: atom_id res chain seq x y z
N MET A 1 -10.20 2.25 -26.36
CA MET A 1 -8.95 2.75 -25.76
C MET A 1 -8.36 1.71 -24.82
N ASN A 2 -7.04 1.49 -24.86
CA ASN A 2 -6.34 0.52 -24.01
C ASN A 2 -5.02 1.10 -23.53
N GLY A 3 -4.59 0.80 -22.31
CA GLY A 3 -3.31 1.30 -21.81
C GLY A 3 -3.20 1.27 -20.29
N ILE A 4 -2.23 2.02 -19.77
CA ILE A 4 -2.03 2.23 -18.35
C ILE A 4 -2.38 3.68 -18.02
N LEU A 5 -3.07 3.88 -16.90
CA LEU A 5 -3.16 5.17 -16.23
C LEU A 5 -2.80 5.00 -14.75
N ALA A 6 -2.57 6.12 -14.06
CA ALA A 6 -2.53 6.16 -12.61
C ALA A 6 -3.65 7.05 -12.07
N VAL A 7 -4.25 6.64 -10.96
CA VAL A 7 -5.21 7.45 -10.20
C VAL A 7 -4.74 7.62 -8.77
N GLU A 8 -5.06 8.74 -8.15
CA GLU A 8 -4.86 8.94 -6.73
C GLU A 8 -5.97 8.23 -5.96
N LYS A 9 -5.60 7.18 -5.22
CA LYS A 9 -6.49 6.49 -4.31
C LYS A 9 -6.63 7.33 -3.02
N PRO A 10 -7.85 7.72 -2.60
CA PRO A 10 -8.05 8.38 -1.31
C PRO A 10 -7.84 7.40 -0.15
N SER A 11 -7.44 7.93 1.02
CA SER A 11 -7.38 7.16 2.27
C SER A 11 -8.78 6.68 2.71
N GLY A 12 -8.86 5.55 3.40
CA GLY A 12 -10.10 4.95 3.93
C GLY A 12 -10.90 4.11 2.91
N VAL A 13 -10.41 3.96 1.68
CA VAL A 13 -11.08 3.18 0.61
C VAL A 13 -10.17 2.04 0.15
N SER A 14 -10.71 0.87 -0.22
CA SER A 14 -9.87 -0.20 -0.77
C SER A 14 -9.47 0.06 -2.23
N SER A 15 -8.30 -0.45 -2.65
CA SER A 15 -7.85 -0.34 -4.05
C SER A 15 -8.88 -0.89 -5.04
N SER A 16 -9.50 -2.04 -4.72
CA SER A 16 -10.53 -2.65 -5.57
C SER A 16 -11.78 -1.79 -5.72
N LYS A 17 -12.19 -1.07 -4.66
CA LYS A 17 -13.34 -0.17 -4.72
C LYS A 17 -13.08 1.02 -5.65
N VAL A 18 -11.86 1.56 -5.64
CA VAL A 18 -11.45 2.61 -6.59
C VAL A 18 -11.49 2.10 -8.03
N VAL A 19 -10.96 0.90 -8.30
CA VAL A 19 -11.00 0.31 -9.66
C VAL A 19 -12.45 0.12 -10.13
N LEU A 20 -13.34 -0.37 -9.26
CA LEU A 20 -14.76 -0.54 -9.58
C LEU A 20 -15.47 0.80 -9.84
N GLN A 21 -15.12 1.85 -9.09
CA GLN A 21 -15.66 3.19 -9.30
C GLN A 21 -15.24 3.73 -10.68
N ILE A 22 -13.95 3.67 -11.02
CA ILE A 22 -13.47 4.09 -12.35
C ILE A 22 -14.10 3.24 -13.47
N GLN A 23 -14.19 1.92 -13.29
CA GLN A 23 -14.85 1.04 -14.25
C GLN A 23 -16.31 1.46 -14.47
N SER A 24 -17.04 1.80 -13.42
CA SER A 24 -18.43 2.26 -13.54
C SER A 24 -18.54 3.58 -14.30
N ILE A 25 -17.59 4.50 -14.12
CA ILE A 25 -17.55 5.76 -14.88
C ILE A 25 -17.28 5.47 -16.36
N PHE A 26 -16.29 4.63 -16.66
CA PHE A 26 -15.92 4.31 -18.02
C PHE A 26 -17.04 3.56 -18.76
N ASP A 27 -17.64 2.55 -18.12
CA ASP A 27 -18.76 1.77 -18.65
C ASP A 27 -19.99 2.66 -19.01
N GLY A 28 -20.18 3.78 -18.32
CA GLY A 28 -21.29 4.72 -18.49
C GLY A 28 -20.98 5.95 -19.35
N SER A 29 -19.74 6.11 -19.81
CA SER A 29 -19.30 7.30 -20.56
C SER A 29 -19.44 7.14 -22.08
N ASP A 30 -19.66 8.25 -22.78
CA ASP A 30 -19.63 8.27 -24.25
C ASP A 30 -18.22 8.03 -24.80
N VAL A 31 -17.21 8.36 -23.99
CA VAL A 31 -15.78 8.17 -24.28
C VAL A 31 -15.48 6.70 -24.62
N PHE A 32 -16.07 5.74 -23.90
CA PHE A 32 -15.88 4.31 -24.12
C PHE A 32 -17.05 3.61 -24.84
N ALA A 33 -18.09 4.35 -25.26
CA ALA A 33 -19.30 3.75 -25.83
C ALA A 33 -19.01 2.86 -27.06
N SER A 34 -18.15 3.34 -27.97
CA SER A 34 -17.74 2.57 -29.16
C SER A 34 -16.96 1.30 -28.79
N ASP A 35 -16.00 1.41 -27.87
CA ASP A 35 -15.21 0.26 -27.40
C ASP A 35 -16.11 -0.81 -26.76
N LEU A 36 -17.08 -0.38 -25.95
CA LEU A 36 -18.01 -1.27 -25.27
C LEU A 36 -18.96 -1.95 -26.25
N ALA A 37 -19.45 -1.24 -27.27
CA ALA A 37 -20.28 -1.80 -28.33
C ALA A 37 -19.52 -2.89 -29.12
N GLU A 38 -18.27 -2.63 -29.50
CA GLU A 38 -17.44 -3.60 -30.21
C GLU A 38 -17.18 -4.87 -29.35
N MET A 39 -16.90 -4.70 -28.06
CA MET A 39 -16.73 -5.83 -27.14
C MET A 39 -18.02 -6.64 -26.99
N LYS A 40 -19.16 -5.98 -26.86
CA LYS A 40 -20.48 -6.63 -26.77
C LYS A 40 -20.79 -7.44 -28.02
N GLN A 41 -20.49 -6.91 -29.20
CA GLN A 41 -20.64 -7.64 -30.46
C GLN A 41 -19.75 -8.87 -30.52
N LYS A 42 -18.46 -8.74 -30.17
CA LYS A 42 -17.53 -9.87 -30.12
C LYS A 42 -17.99 -10.98 -29.16
N VAL A 43 -18.50 -10.63 -27.99
CA VAL A 43 -19.06 -11.60 -27.03
C VAL A 43 -20.32 -12.27 -27.59
N HIS A 44 -21.18 -11.51 -28.26
CA HIS A 44 -22.36 -12.07 -28.93
C HIS A 44 -21.94 -13.09 -30.00
N ASP A 45 -21.08 -12.71 -30.93
CA ASP A 45 -20.65 -13.57 -32.04
C ASP A 45 -19.98 -14.86 -31.53
N GLN A 46 -19.10 -14.75 -30.55
CA GLN A 46 -18.43 -15.91 -29.93
C GLN A 46 -19.40 -16.89 -29.28
N LEU A 47 -20.48 -16.40 -28.68
CA LEU A 47 -21.48 -17.24 -28.04
C LEU A 47 -22.50 -17.80 -29.04
N THR A 48 -22.71 -17.14 -30.18
CA THR A 48 -23.62 -17.60 -31.23
C THR A 48 -22.97 -18.64 -32.16
N LEU A 49 -21.64 -18.60 -32.32
CA LEU A 49 -20.88 -19.53 -33.17
C LEU A 49 -20.84 -20.95 -32.59
N GLY A 50 -21.70 -21.84 -33.10
CA GLY A 50 -21.58 -23.30 -32.91
C GLY A 50 -21.93 -23.82 -31.52
N THR A 51 -22.66 -23.05 -30.71
CA THR A 51 -22.99 -23.42 -29.33
C THR A 51 -24.49 -23.71 -29.11
N ARG A 52 -24.82 -24.35 -27.98
CA ARG A 52 -26.20 -24.55 -27.48
C ARG A 52 -26.62 -23.50 -26.44
N TRP A 53 -25.99 -22.32 -26.40
CA TRP A 53 -26.37 -21.30 -25.43
C TRP A 53 -27.78 -20.77 -25.72
N LEU A 54 -28.65 -20.73 -24.70
CA LEU A 54 -29.96 -20.10 -24.80
C LEU A 54 -29.80 -18.60 -25.08
N GLU A 55 -30.61 -18.05 -25.98
CA GLU A 55 -30.57 -16.62 -26.35
C GLU A 55 -30.62 -15.69 -25.14
N ALA A 56 -31.49 -15.99 -24.16
CA ALA A 56 -31.58 -15.23 -22.92
C ALA A 56 -30.26 -15.22 -22.12
N LYS A 57 -29.49 -16.30 -22.14
CA LYS A 57 -28.16 -16.37 -21.50
C LYS A 57 -27.14 -15.54 -22.27
N ILE A 58 -27.17 -15.58 -23.60
CA ILE A 58 -26.30 -14.76 -24.46
C ILE A 58 -26.57 -13.28 -24.21
N ALA A 59 -27.83 -12.86 -24.30
CA ALA A 59 -28.25 -11.47 -24.06
C ALA A 59 -27.81 -10.97 -22.68
N ASN A 60 -27.97 -11.79 -21.63
CA ASN A 60 -27.54 -11.40 -20.28
C ASN A 60 -26.01 -11.30 -20.16
N ARG A 61 -25.24 -12.16 -20.85
CA ARG A 61 -23.76 -12.10 -20.88
C ARG A 61 -23.26 -10.85 -21.61
N VAL A 62 -23.85 -10.56 -22.78
CA VAL A 62 -23.57 -9.35 -23.56
C VAL A 62 -23.88 -8.10 -22.73
N ARG A 63 -25.06 -8.04 -22.10
CA ARG A 63 -25.45 -6.92 -21.22
C ARG A 63 -24.48 -6.68 -20.07
N ARG A 64 -23.91 -7.75 -19.51
CA ARG A 64 -22.95 -7.70 -18.38
C ARG A 64 -21.49 -7.46 -18.82
N THR A 65 -21.22 -7.31 -20.11
CA THR A 65 -19.88 -7.00 -20.60
C THR A 65 -19.51 -5.59 -20.16
N LYS A 66 -18.30 -5.45 -19.60
CA LYS A 66 -17.73 -4.23 -19.03
C LYS A 66 -16.34 -3.99 -19.57
N ILE A 67 -15.85 -2.75 -19.49
CA ILE A 67 -14.46 -2.42 -19.77
C ILE A 67 -13.57 -3.23 -18.82
N LYS A 68 -12.65 -4.02 -19.38
CA LYS A 68 -11.72 -4.83 -18.59
C LYS A 68 -10.75 -3.91 -17.84
N MET A 69 -10.67 -4.04 -16.52
CA MET A 69 -9.77 -3.23 -15.69
C MET A 69 -9.08 -4.08 -14.61
N GLY A 70 -7.89 -3.65 -14.19
CA GLY A 70 -7.13 -4.23 -13.08
C GLY A 70 -6.14 -3.22 -12.54
N HIS A 71 -5.46 -3.52 -11.42
CA HIS A 71 -4.49 -2.60 -10.81
C HIS A 71 -3.09 -3.20 -10.64
N GLY A 72 -2.07 -2.35 -10.64
CA GLY A 72 -0.64 -2.70 -10.64
C GLY A 72 0.02 -2.74 -9.26
N GLY A 73 -0.76 -3.00 -8.21
CA GLY A 73 -0.27 -3.08 -6.83
C GLY A 73 -1.25 -2.51 -5.82
N THR A 74 -1.66 -3.34 -4.86
CA THR A 74 -2.59 -2.96 -3.79
C THR A 74 -1.97 -1.91 -2.88
N LEU A 75 -2.76 -0.90 -2.52
CA LEU A 75 -2.56 -0.05 -1.35
C LEU A 75 -3.54 -0.48 -0.26
N ASP A 76 -3.05 -0.50 0.97
CA ASP A 76 -3.85 -0.72 2.17
C ASP A 76 -5.00 0.32 2.26
N PRO A 77 -6.13 0.02 2.90
CA PRO A 77 -7.26 0.94 3.00
C PRO A 77 -6.86 2.31 3.55
N LEU A 78 -6.08 2.35 4.65
CA LEU A 78 -5.58 3.60 5.23
C LEU A 78 -4.63 4.39 4.32
N ALA A 79 -3.99 3.75 3.35
CA ALA A 79 -2.94 4.37 2.55
C ALA A 79 -3.52 5.15 1.37
N SER A 80 -3.08 6.37 1.11
CA SER A 80 -3.44 7.12 -0.11
C SER A 80 -2.34 7.04 -1.17
N GLY A 81 -2.60 7.66 -2.33
CA GLY A 81 -1.59 7.93 -3.34
C GLY A 81 -1.73 7.10 -4.62
N VAL A 82 -0.63 6.94 -5.34
CA VAL A 82 -0.61 6.40 -6.72
C VAL A 82 -1.15 4.97 -6.77
N LEU A 83 -2.22 4.76 -7.52
CA LEU A 83 -2.75 3.45 -7.88
C LEU A 83 -2.71 3.28 -9.40
N ILE A 84 -1.81 2.41 -9.88
CA ILE A 84 -1.71 2.06 -11.30
C ILE A 84 -2.93 1.23 -11.71
N ILE A 85 -3.57 1.61 -12.81
CA ILE A 85 -4.73 0.93 -13.38
C ILE A 85 -4.44 0.58 -14.84
N GLY A 86 -4.69 -0.68 -15.19
CA GLY A 86 -4.62 -1.16 -16.57
C GLY A 86 -6.01 -1.26 -17.17
N VAL A 87 -6.20 -0.71 -18.36
CA VAL A 87 -7.47 -0.70 -19.12
C VAL A 87 -7.33 -1.58 -20.35
N GLY A 88 -8.27 -2.51 -20.52
CA GLY A 88 -8.33 -3.41 -21.68
C GLY A 88 -7.06 -4.26 -21.81
N SER A 89 -6.38 -4.17 -22.95
CA SER A 89 -5.10 -4.88 -23.18
C SER A 89 -3.97 -4.40 -22.24
N GLY A 90 -4.07 -3.18 -21.68
CA GLY A 90 -3.13 -2.64 -20.70
C GLY A 90 -3.02 -3.47 -19.42
N THR A 91 -4.06 -4.25 -19.07
CA THR A 91 -4.00 -5.22 -17.96
C THR A 91 -2.85 -6.21 -18.05
N LYS A 92 -2.33 -6.48 -19.26
CA LYS A 92 -1.19 -7.38 -19.48
C LYS A 92 0.15 -6.77 -19.03
N GLN A 93 0.23 -5.45 -18.89
CA GLN A 93 1.44 -4.75 -18.46
C GLN A 93 1.52 -4.62 -16.92
N LEU A 94 0.48 -5.00 -16.18
CA LEU A 94 0.43 -4.84 -14.72
C LEU A 94 1.49 -5.65 -13.96
N SER A 95 2.02 -6.72 -14.56
CA SER A 95 3.08 -7.53 -13.96
C SER A 95 4.36 -6.73 -13.69
N TYR A 96 4.72 -5.81 -14.61
CA TYR A 96 5.87 -4.92 -14.46
C TYR A 96 5.74 -4.05 -13.20
N TYR A 97 4.57 -3.43 -13.01
CA TYR A 97 4.29 -2.57 -11.85
C TYR A 97 4.22 -3.33 -10.52
N LEU A 98 3.82 -4.61 -10.57
CA LEU A 98 3.75 -5.49 -9.41
C LEU A 98 5.13 -6.00 -8.96
N GLY A 99 6.04 -6.29 -9.90
CA GLY A 99 7.28 -7.01 -9.63
C GLY A 99 8.56 -6.20 -9.79
N GLU A 100 8.64 -5.32 -10.77
CA GLU A 100 9.94 -4.80 -11.25
C GLU A 100 10.17 -3.33 -10.92
N CYS A 101 9.11 -2.57 -10.64
CA CYS A 101 9.23 -1.13 -10.40
C CYS A 101 9.52 -0.79 -8.93
N THR A 102 10.19 0.35 -8.75
CA THR A 102 10.34 1.00 -7.44
C THR A 102 9.06 1.74 -7.06
N LYS A 103 8.88 1.92 -5.75
CA LYS A 103 7.76 2.63 -5.14
C LYS A 103 8.31 3.55 -4.07
N THR A 104 7.85 4.79 -4.04
CA THR A 104 8.24 5.78 -3.04
C THR A 104 7.04 6.13 -2.18
N TYR A 105 7.26 6.12 -0.87
CA TYR A 105 6.25 6.33 0.14
C TYR A 105 6.67 7.41 1.11
N GLU A 106 5.69 8.20 1.53
CA GLU A 106 5.75 9.08 2.69
C GLU A 106 4.94 8.42 3.82
N THR A 107 5.48 8.38 5.04
CA THR A 107 4.79 7.76 6.17
C THR A 107 5.00 8.52 7.46
N ARG A 108 3.97 8.56 8.30
CA ARG A 108 4.06 9.01 9.69
C ARG A 108 3.75 7.84 10.61
N ALA A 109 4.54 7.70 11.67
CA ALA A 109 4.44 6.59 12.59
C ALA A 109 4.51 7.06 14.04
N VAL A 110 3.71 6.44 14.88
CA VAL A 110 3.57 6.71 16.32
C VAL A 110 4.48 5.75 17.07
N LEU A 111 5.33 6.28 17.96
CA LEU A 111 6.18 5.48 18.85
C LEU A 111 5.48 5.16 20.17
N GLY A 112 5.84 4.02 20.75
CA GLY A 112 5.44 3.60 22.10
C GLY A 112 4.35 2.52 22.13
N GLN A 113 3.78 2.13 20.98
CA GLN A 113 2.77 1.08 20.90
C GLN A 113 3.00 0.19 19.68
N SER A 114 2.65 -1.09 19.78
CA SER A 114 2.46 -2.00 18.65
C SER A 114 0.98 -2.35 18.50
N THR A 115 0.54 -2.56 17.26
CA THR A 115 -0.86 -2.90 16.94
C THR A 115 -0.95 -4.21 16.16
N THR A 116 -2.12 -4.86 16.19
CA THR A 116 -2.33 -6.15 15.52
C THR A 116 -2.07 -6.12 14.01
N THR A 117 -2.30 -4.96 13.37
CA THR A 117 -2.15 -4.76 11.92
C THR A 117 -0.84 -4.06 11.53
N GLY A 118 -0.11 -3.52 12.51
CA GLY A 118 1.07 -2.66 12.31
C GLY A 118 0.72 -1.24 11.85
N ASP A 119 -0.56 -0.86 11.93
CA ASP A 119 -1.07 0.46 11.57
C ASP A 119 -2.21 0.92 12.51
N LEU A 120 -2.75 2.11 12.24
CA LEU A 120 -3.83 2.76 13.00
C LEU A 120 -5.18 2.00 12.94
N GLU A 121 -5.38 1.05 12.02
CA GLU A 121 -6.64 0.28 11.93
C GLU A 121 -6.66 -0.89 12.94
N GLY A 122 -5.54 -1.19 13.61
CA GLY A 122 -5.39 -2.30 14.54
C GLY A 122 -5.72 -1.98 16.00
N GLU A 123 -5.86 -3.04 16.80
CA GLU A 123 -5.96 -2.97 18.27
C GLU A 123 -4.54 -2.95 18.87
N VAL A 124 -4.32 -2.21 19.97
CA VAL A 124 -3.03 -2.22 20.69
C VAL A 124 -2.74 -3.61 21.24
N VAL A 125 -1.52 -4.10 21.00
CA VAL A 125 -1.04 -5.41 21.48
C VAL A 125 -0.13 -5.21 22.69
N THR A 126 0.89 -4.37 22.55
CA THR A 126 1.83 -4.03 23.62
C THR A 126 2.28 -2.58 23.50
N GLN A 127 2.95 -2.09 24.55
CA GLN A 127 3.43 -0.72 24.65
C GLN A 127 4.78 -0.64 25.34
N THR A 128 5.52 0.44 25.09
CA THR A 128 6.85 0.73 25.65
C THR A 128 6.93 2.17 26.08
N ASP A 129 7.75 2.45 27.10
CA ASP A 129 8.11 3.81 27.46
C ASP A 129 8.91 4.46 26.32
N VAL A 130 8.63 5.73 26.02
CA VAL A 130 9.25 6.46 24.90
C VAL A 130 10.38 7.40 25.33
N ALA A 131 10.79 7.38 26.60
CA ALA A 131 11.80 8.28 27.13
C ALA A 131 13.17 8.05 26.47
N GLY A 132 13.86 9.15 26.20
CA GLY A 132 15.25 9.13 25.71
C GLY A 132 15.41 8.77 24.23
N VAL A 133 14.33 8.57 23.47
CA VAL A 133 14.41 8.51 22.00
C VAL A 133 14.66 9.89 21.41
N THR A 134 15.55 9.97 20.43
CA THR A 134 15.92 11.21 19.75
C THR A 134 15.85 11.03 18.25
N LEU A 135 15.64 12.14 17.52
CA LEU A 135 15.68 12.16 16.06
C LEU A 135 16.98 11.54 15.52
N GLY A 136 18.13 11.89 16.12
CA GLY A 136 19.43 11.36 15.69
C GLY A 136 19.51 9.83 15.79
N ARG A 137 18.94 9.22 16.85
CA ARG A 137 18.90 7.75 16.98
C ARG A 137 18.02 7.12 15.89
N LEU A 138 16.88 7.73 15.59
CA LEU A 138 15.99 7.26 14.51
C LEU A 138 16.66 7.36 13.14
N GLN A 139 17.31 8.48 12.83
CA GLN A 139 18.02 8.67 11.55
C GLN A 139 19.17 7.67 11.39
N GLN A 140 19.97 7.46 12.45
CA GLN A 140 21.04 6.46 12.46
C GLN A 140 20.51 5.04 12.29
N ALA A 141 19.41 4.68 12.97
CA ALA A 141 18.79 3.37 12.85
C ALA A 141 18.18 3.14 11.46
N ALA A 142 17.51 4.14 10.87
CA ALA A 142 16.92 4.05 9.54
C ALA A 142 17.97 3.73 8.45
N ALA A 143 19.16 4.33 8.56
CA ALA A 143 20.27 4.10 7.64
C ALA A 143 20.72 2.62 7.60
N LYS A 144 20.54 1.85 8.69
CA LYS A 144 20.91 0.43 8.76
C LYS A 144 20.07 -0.45 7.82
N PHE A 145 18.86 -0.01 7.49
CA PHE A 145 17.93 -0.75 6.63
C PHE A 145 18.08 -0.44 5.14
N VAL A 146 18.87 0.57 4.75
CA VAL A 146 19.09 0.93 3.34
C VAL A 146 20.02 -0.10 2.69
N GLY A 147 19.51 -0.81 1.68
CA GLY A 147 20.18 -1.91 1.01
C GLY A 147 19.27 -3.12 0.86
N THR A 148 19.87 -4.31 0.79
CA THR A 148 19.16 -5.58 0.64
C THR A 148 18.90 -6.15 2.03
N ILE A 149 17.63 -6.22 2.43
CA ILE A 149 17.21 -6.74 3.74
C ILE A 149 16.37 -8.00 3.56
N ARG A 150 16.25 -8.79 4.64
CA ARG A 150 15.24 -9.85 4.74
C ARG A 150 14.09 -9.32 5.58
N GLN A 151 12.90 -9.23 5.00
CA GLN A 151 11.73 -8.74 5.70
C GLN A 151 10.71 -9.86 5.87
N THR A 152 10.16 -10.02 7.06
CA THR A 152 9.01 -10.88 7.32
C THR A 152 7.73 -10.12 6.95
N PRO A 153 6.96 -10.58 5.95
CA PRO A 153 5.66 -9.98 5.64
C PRO A 153 4.72 -9.95 6.86
N PRO A 154 3.91 -8.89 7.03
CA PRO A 154 2.90 -8.85 8.07
C PRO A 154 1.79 -9.86 7.78
N VAL A 155 1.11 -10.33 8.84
CA VAL A 155 -0.02 -11.28 8.69
C VAL A 155 -1.20 -10.64 7.95
N TYR A 156 -1.42 -9.34 8.13
CA TYR A 156 -2.39 -8.57 7.34
C TYR A 156 -1.82 -8.20 5.96
N SER A 157 -1.55 -9.20 5.13
CA SER A 157 -1.04 -9.04 3.75
C SER A 157 -1.81 -9.88 2.74
N ALA A 158 -1.75 -9.48 1.47
CA ALA A 158 -2.37 -10.20 0.35
C ALA A 158 -1.56 -11.44 -0.11
N LEU A 159 -0.46 -11.76 0.57
CA LEU A 159 0.36 -12.93 0.27
C LEU A 159 -0.45 -14.20 0.52
N LYS A 160 -0.36 -15.17 -0.39
CA LYS A 160 -1.11 -16.43 -0.28
C LYS A 160 -0.29 -17.53 0.39
N VAL A 161 -0.92 -18.22 1.34
CA VAL A 161 -0.45 -19.48 1.92
C VAL A 161 -1.53 -20.53 1.66
N ASN A 162 -1.17 -21.66 1.05
CA ASN A 162 -2.12 -22.72 0.64
C ASN A 162 -3.31 -22.19 -0.20
N GLY A 163 -3.06 -21.22 -1.08
CA GLY A 163 -4.07 -20.64 -1.97
C GLY A 163 -4.94 -19.54 -1.34
N LYS A 164 -4.90 -19.35 -0.02
CA LYS A 164 -5.66 -18.36 0.74
C LYS A 164 -4.78 -17.16 1.16
N PRO A 165 -5.22 -15.90 0.99
CA PRO A 165 -4.48 -14.72 1.46
C PRO A 165 -4.28 -14.70 2.99
N LEU A 166 -3.12 -14.23 3.46
CA LEU A 166 -2.75 -14.17 4.89
C LEU A 166 -3.74 -13.32 5.71
N TYR A 167 -4.24 -12.20 5.16
CA TYR A 167 -5.22 -11.37 5.86
C TYR A 167 -6.53 -12.11 6.17
N GLU A 168 -6.89 -13.13 5.40
CA GLU A 168 -8.11 -13.91 5.67
C GLU A 168 -7.94 -14.82 6.89
N TYR A 169 -6.75 -15.40 7.07
CA TYR A 169 -6.42 -16.14 8.29
C TYR A 169 -6.49 -15.24 9.53
N ALA A 170 -5.93 -14.02 9.44
CA ALA A 170 -5.96 -13.06 10.54
C ALA A 170 -7.40 -12.67 10.93
N ARG A 171 -8.26 -12.40 9.95
CA ARG A 171 -9.67 -12.02 10.17
C ARG A 171 -10.51 -13.15 10.76
N GLU A 172 -10.22 -14.39 10.38
CA GLU A 172 -10.90 -15.57 10.91
C GLU A 172 -10.33 -16.03 12.26
N GLY A 173 -9.24 -15.40 12.74
CA GLY A 173 -8.55 -15.80 13.97
C GLY A 173 -7.90 -17.18 13.88
N ILE A 174 -7.65 -17.67 12.66
CA ILE A 174 -7.07 -19.00 12.42
C ILE A 174 -5.54 -18.86 12.35
N PRO A 175 -4.78 -19.66 13.11
CA PRO A 175 -3.33 -19.69 13.00
C PRO A 175 -2.87 -19.95 11.56
N VAL A 176 -1.86 -19.21 11.10
CA VAL A 176 -1.28 -19.45 9.77
C VAL A 176 -0.68 -20.86 9.77
N PRO A 177 -0.99 -21.73 8.79
CA PRO A 177 -0.58 -23.14 8.80
C PRO A 177 0.93 -23.35 8.67
N LYS A 178 1.69 -22.29 8.34
CA LYS A 178 3.14 -22.31 8.25
C LYS A 178 3.69 -20.95 8.74
N ALA A 179 4.86 -20.97 9.38
CA ALA A 179 5.61 -19.75 9.67
C ALA A 179 5.82 -18.90 8.41
N ILE A 180 5.68 -17.58 8.56
CA ILE A 180 5.88 -16.65 7.45
C ILE A 180 7.38 -16.51 7.20
N GLU A 181 7.84 -17.03 6.07
CA GLU A 181 9.26 -17.00 5.70
C GLU A 181 9.68 -15.56 5.34
N PRO A 182 10.81 -15.04 5.90
CA PRO A 182 11.37 -13.76 5.52
C PRO A 182 11.79 -13.75 4.05
N ARG A 183 11.54 -12.63 3.35
CA ARG A 183 11.81 -12.45 1.92
C ARG A 183 12.85 -11.38 1.70
N ALA A 184 13.71 -11.58 0.71
CA ALA A 184 14.65 -10.55 0.28
C ALA A 184 13.88 -9.40 -0.37
N VAL A 185 14.12 -8.18 0.12
CA VAL A 185 13.58 -6.95 -0.44
C VAL A 185 14.70 -5.91 -0.53
N LYS A 186 14.51 -4.91 -1.38
CA LYS A 186 15.49 -3.84 -1.58
C LYS A 186 14.91 -2.52 -1.08
N VAL A 187 15.62 -1.88 -0.15
CA VAL A 187 15.36 -0.52 0.30
C VAL A 187 16.40 0.38 -0.36
N HIS A 188 15.97 1.25 -1.26
CA HIS A 188 16.85 2.18 -1.98
C HIS A 188 17.10 3.45 -1.17
N LEU A 189 16.10 3.89 -0.41
CA LEU A 189 16.15 5.08 0.44
C LEU A 189 15.26 4.83 1.67
N PHE A 190 15.73 5.22 2.84
CA PHE A 190 14.90 5.33 4.03
C PHE A 190 15.43 6.47 4.91
N VAL A 191 14.69 7.57 4.96
CA VAL A 191 15.10 8.81 5.63
C VAL A 191 14.03 9.21 6.61
N VAL A 192 14.44 9.53 7.85
CA VAL A 192 13.58 10.14 8.87
C VAL A 192 13.82 11.66 8.84
N HIS A 193 12.72 12.40 8.72
CA HIS A 193 12.71 13.85 8.57
C HIS A 193 12.77 14.58 9.91
N ASP A 194 13.03 15.89 9.84
CA ASP A 194 13.33 16.71 11.02
C ASP A 194 12.10 17.10 11.86
N ASP A 195 10.88 16.80 11.38
CA ASP A 195 9.61 17.05 12.07
C ASP A 195 9.24 15.97 13.11
N PHE A 196 10.26 15.43 13.78
CA PHE A 196 10.09 14.46 14.87
C PHE A 196 9.62 15.12 16.17
N GLY A 197 8.59 14.56 16.81
CA GLY A 197 8.14 14.98 18.12
C GLY A 197 6.65 14.73 18.36
N PRO A 198 6.10 15.27 19.46
CA PRO A 198 4.66 15.19 19.74
C PRO A 198 3.84 15.80 18.61
N HIS A 199 2.73 15.16 18.23
CA HIS A 199 1.89 15.61 17.12
C HIS A 199 0.43 15.82 17.56
N ASP A 200 -0.26 16.84 17.05
CA ASP A 200 -1.66 17.14 17.40
C ASP A 200 -2.66 16.10 16.87
N LYS A 201 -2.42 15.62 15.65
CA LYS A 201 -3.32 14.69 14.93
C LYS A 201 -3.25 13.24 15.42
N TYR A 202 -2.12 12.82 15.98
CA TYR A 202 -1.84 11.41 16.24
C TYR A 202 -1.62 11.21 17.74
N GLY A 203 -2.40 10.30 18.32
CA GLY A 203 -2.38 9.99 19.75
C GLY A 203 -2.13 8.51 20.00
N TYR A 204 -1.91 8.18 21.27
CA TYR A 204 -1.95 6.79 21.71
C TYR A 204 -3.34 6.20 21.46
N LEU A 205 -3.37 4.96 21.01
CA LEU A 205 -4.60 4.19 20.87
C LEU A 205 -5.01 3.64 22.25
N ALA A 206 -6.31 3.47 22.45
CA ALA A 206 -6.83 2.86 23.66
C ALA A 206 -6.43 1.39 23.75
N CYS A 207 -5.87 0.98 24.89
CA CYS A 207 -5.57 -0.42 25.17
C CYS A 207 -6.88 -1.19 25.43
N PRO A 208 -7.11 -2.36 24.80
CA PRO A 208 -8.24 -3.22 25.14
C PRO A 208 -8.16 -3.68 26.61
N ALA A 209 -9.30 -3.94 27.25
CA ALA A 209 -9.32 -4.45 28.62
C ALA A 209 -8.61 -5.82 28.72
N THR A 210 -7.89 -6.07 29.80
CA THR A 210 -7.08 -7.29 30.01
C THR A 210 -7.86 -8.60 29.90
N ALA A 211 -9.18 -8.58 30.18
CA ALA A 211 -10.07 -9.72 29.99
C ALA A 211 -10.34 -10.06 28.51
N ASP A 212 -10.30 -9.08 27.61
CA ASP A 212 -10.51 -9.26 26.16
C ASP A 212 -9.22 -9.71 25.44
N LEU A 213 -8.06 -9.42 26.04
CA LEU A 213 -6.74 -9.81 25.52
C LEU A 213 -6.54 -11.33 25.60
N MET A 214 -7.02 -12.02 26.64
CA MET A 214 -6.84 -13.48 26.73
C MET A 214 -7.67 -14.31 25.73
N GLY A 215 -8.57 -13.69 24.96
CA GLY A 215 -9.58 -14.37 24.14
C GLY A 215 -9.31 -14.52 22.64
N LYS A 216 -8.21 -14.01 22.08
CA LYS A 216 -7.88 -14.21 20.65
C LYS A 216 -6.50 -14.83 20.51
N ALA A 217 -6.39 -15.94 19.79
CA ALA A 217 -5.17 -16.67 19.46
C ALA A 217 -4.17 -15.89 18.56
N VAL A 218 -4.05 -14.58 18.76
CA VAL A 218 -3.13 -13.64 18.10
C VAL A 218 -1.88 -13.40 18.96
N PHE A 219 -1.91 -13.75 20.25
CA PHE A 219 -0.78 -13.61 21.19
C PHE A 219 0.42 -14.49 20.89
N ASN A 220 0.26 -15.55 20.09
CA ASN A 220 1.35 -16.38 19.59
C ASN A 220 1.60 -16.13 18.10
N ASN A 221 1.59 -14.87 17.69
CA ASN A 221 2.11 -14.50 16.39
C ASN A 221 3.57 -14.05 16.53
N PRO A 222 4.56 -14.94 16.35
CA PRO A 222 5.99 -14.65 16.52
C PRO A 222 6.52 -13.55 15.58
N THR A 223 5.68 -12.97 14.73
CA THR A 223 6.04 -11.96 13.73
C THR A 223 5.80 -10.52 14.15
N LEU A 224 5.06 -10.24 15.23
CA LEU A 224 4.80 -8.85 15.60
C LEU A 224 5.98 -8.22 16.32
N ASP A 225 6.63 -8.91 17.27
CA ASP A 225 7.64 -8.26 18.14
C ASP A 225 8.86 -9.12 18.54
N ASP A 226 8.96 -10.40 18.13
CA ASP A 226 10.01 -11.33 18.60
C ASP A 226 10.95 -11.86 17.49
N HIS A 227 10.82 -11.39 16.24
CA HIS A 227 11.77 -11.76 15.18
C HIS A 227 13.06 -10.98 15.29
N GLU A 228 14.19 -11.59 14.98
CA GLU A 228 15.48 -10.89 14.90
C GLU A 228 15.44 -9.79 13.83
N LEU A 229 15.96 -8.59 14.15
CA LEU A 229 16.03 -7.51 13.18
C LEU A 229 16.97 -7.90 12.03
N CYS A 230 16.57 -7.55 10.81
CA CYS A 230 17.34 -7.84 9.62
C CYS A 230 17.84 -6.54 8.98
N TYR A 231 19.01 -6.07 9.41
CA TYR A 231 19.68 -4.95 8.75
C TYR A 231 20.17 -5.33 7.33
N SER A 232 20.52 -4.33 6.54
CA SER A 232 20.95 -4.56 5.16
C SER A 232 22.27 -5.33 5.11
N ALA A 233 22.40 -6.21 4.11
CA ALA A 233 23.66 -6.92 3.87
C ALA A 233 24.84 -5.93 3.70
N GLU A 234 24.57 -4.80 3.06
CA GLU A 234 25.50 -3.70 2.85
C GLU A 234 25.93 -3.06 4.18
N PHE A 235 25.01 -2.81 5.11
CA PHE A 235 25.34 -2.30 6.44
C PHE A 235 26.13 -3.34 7.27
N MET A 236 25.71 -4.60 7.26
CA MET A 236 26.37 -5.66 8.04
C MET A 236 27.82 -5.91 7.59
N ALA A 237 28.10 -5.72 6.30
CA ALA A 237 29.42 -5.88 5.71
C ALA A 237 30.40 -4.71 6.01
N ARG A 238 29.93 -3.60 6.59
CA ARG A 238 30.79 -2.45 6.91
C ARG A 238 31.82 -2.79 7.99
N ALA A 239 33.09 -2.56 7.69
CA ALA A 239 34.18 -2.78 8.64
C ALA A 239 34.38 -1.60 9.61
N ASP A 240 33.81 -0.43 9.29
CA ASP A 240 33.90 0.81 10.06
C ASP A 240 32.81 0.97 11.12
N VAL A 241 32.00 -0.07 11.35
CA VAL A 241 30.88 -0.09 12.31
C VAL A 241 31.13 -1.18 13.34
N ASP A 242 31.04 -0.81 14.62
CA ASP A 242 31.24 -1.71 15.75
C ASP A 242 30.19 -2.84 15.78
N ASP A 243 30.59 -4.01 16.27
CA ASP A 243 29.68 -5.17 16.35
C ASP A 243 28.46 -4.91 17.24
N ALA A 244 28.59 -4.04 18.24
CA ALA A 244 27.47 -3.61 19.08
C ALA A 244 26.38 -2.89 18.27
N ASP A 245 26.76 -2.09 17.27
CA ASP A 245 25.82 -1.39 16.39
C ASP A 245 25.15 -2.31 15.36
N LYS A 246 25.73 -3.49 15.14
CA LYS A 246 25.18 -4.57 14.32
C LYS A 246 24.29 -5.53 15.11
N ALA A 247 24.09 -5.29 16.41
CA ALA A 247 23.21 -6.12 17.22
C ALA A 247 21.76 -6.08 16.69
N THR A 248 21.24 -7.25 16.39
CA THR A 248 19.91 -7.48 15.78
C THR A 248 18.88 -7.97 16.80
N ASN A 249 19.34 -8.49 17.94
CA ASN A 249 18.52 -8.98 19.04
C ASN A 249 18.14 -7.85 20.00
N ILE A 250 17.41 -6.86 19.50
CA ILE A 250 16.91 -5.74 20.30
C ILE A 250 15.49 -6.06 20.75
N ARG A 251 15.31 -6.11 22.07
CA ARG A 251 14.01 -6.35 22.72
C ARG A 251 13.55 -5.05 23.39
N PRO A 252 12.44 -4.45 22.95
CA PRO A 252 11.88 -3.28 23.60
C PRO A 252 11.48 -3.57 25.05
N GLN A 253 11.67 -2.58 25.94
CA GLN A 253 11.21 -2.70 27.33
C GLN A 253 9.70 -2.44 27.40
N LEU A 254 8.93 -3.51 27.48
CA LEU A 254 7.48 -3.44 27.55
C LEU A 254 7.03 -2.83 28.88
N VAL A 255 6.01 -1.98 28.83
CA VAL A 255 5.32 -1.45 30.01
C VAL A 255 4.01 -2.19 30.25
N ASP A 256 3.53 -2.13 31.50
CA ASP A 256 2.28 -2.77 31.89
C ASP A 256 1.11 -2.30 30.99
N PRO A 257 0.26 -3.19 30.46
CA PRO A 257 -0.91 -2.80 29.67
C PRO A 257 -1.88 -1.84 30.38
N SER A 258 -1.90 -1.82 31.72
CA SER A 258 -2.67 -0.90 32.55
C SER A 258 -2.03 0.48 32.70
N HIS A 259 -0.77 0.65 32.29
CA HIS A 259 -0.12 1.95 32.26
C HIS A 259 -0.76 2.81 31.18
N GLU A 260 -1.38 3.92 31.59
CA GLU A 260 -1.80 4.95 30.65
C GLU A 260 -0.62 5.86 30.32
N PRO A 261 -0.15 5.88 29.05
CA PRO A 261 0.95 6.74 28.67
C PRO A 261 0.58 8.21 28.85
N SER A 262 1.42 8.96 29.55
CA SER A 262 1.18 10.38 29.79
C SER A 262 1.58 11.24 28.59
N GLY A 263 0.74 12.21 28.23
CA GLY A 263 1.04 13.18 27.18
C GLY A 263 0.77 12.67 25.77
N ARG A 264 1.44 13.27 24.79
CA ARG A 264 1.28 12.92 23.37
C ARG A 264 2.45 12.04 22.92
N PRO A 265 2.20 11.03 22.08
CA PRO A 265 3.27 10.19 21.60
C PRO A 265 4.22 10.98 20.68
N PRO A 266 5.51 10.65 20.68
CA PRO A 266 6.41 11.11 19.64
C PRO A 266 6.04 10.42 18.32
N VAL A 267 5.95 11.23 17.27
CA VAL A 267 5.72 10.80 15.90
C VAL A 267 6.97 11.06 15.09
N PHE A 268 7.37 10.10 14.28
CA PHE A 268 8.38 10.32 13.26
C PHE A 268 7.75 10.31 11.87
N HIS A 269 8.34 11.09 10.98
CA HIS A 269 7.96 11.21 9.58
C HIS A 269 9.11 10.69 8.73
N ALA A 270 8.82 9.87 7.73
CA ALA A 270 9.85 9.25 6.91
C ALA A 270 9.46 9.10 5.45
N THR A 271 10.46 9.21 4.57
CA THR A 271 10.35 8.82 3.16
C THR A 271 11.08 7.49 2.95
N ALA A 272 10.43 6.55 2.27
CA ALA A 272 11.03 5.28 1.87
C ALA A 272 10.88 5.03 0.36
N SER A 273 11.99 4.76 -0.33
CA SER A 273 11.98 4.28 -1.72
C SER A 273 12.40 2.82 -1.72
N VAL A 274 11.53 1.94 -2.21
CA VAL A 274 11.65 0.48 -2.04
C VAL A 274 11.32 -0.28 -3.31
N GLY A 275 11.90 -1.47 -3.44
CA GLY A 275 11.53 -2.45 -4.45
C GLY A 275 10.21 -3.16 -4.13
N SER A 276 9.72 -3.94 -5.09
CA SER A 276 8.48 -4.71 -4.94
C SER A 276 8.54 -5.73 -3.80
N GLY A 277 7.40 -5.95 -3.15
CA GLY A 277 7.28 -6.90 -2.03
C GLY A 277 7.66 -6.33 -0.66
N THR A 278 8.14 -5.09 -0.60
CA THR A 278 8.46 -4.41 0.67
C THR A 278 7.20 -3.87 1.35
N TYR A 279 7.06 -4.15 2.65
CA TYR A 279 6.00 -3.64 3.51
C TYR A 279 6.53 -2.48 4.35
N ILE A 280 5.95 -1.29 4.16
CA ILE A 280 6.33 -0.09 4.94
C ILE A 280 5.95 -0.23 6.41
N ARG A 281 4.82 -0.90 6.72
CA ARG A 281 4.43 -1.25 8.10
C ARG A 281 5.52 -2.01 8.84
N SER A 282 6.12 -3.01 8.18
CA SER A 282 7.23 -3.78 8.75
C SER A 282 8.49 -2.91 8.91
N LEU A 283 8.84 -2.06 7.95
CA LEU A 283 9.98 -1.12 8.10
C LEU A 283 9.78 -0.15 9.27
N VAL A 284 8.56 0.34 9.48
CA VAL A 284 8.19 1.22 10.61
C VAL A 284 8.36 0.49 11.94
N SER A 285 7.80 -0.73 12.06
CA SER A 285 7.96 -1.55 13.27
C SER A 285 9.42 -1.88 13.55
N ASP A 286 10.15 -2.34 12.53
CA ASP A 286 11.57 -2.69 12.64
C ASP A 286 12.43 -1.47 13.03
N LEU A 287 12.11 -0.26 12.53
CA LEU A 287 12.79 0.97 12.93
C LEU A 287 12.52 1.31 14.41
N GLY A 288 11.26 1.21 14.85
CA GLY A 288 10.93 1.38 16.27
C GLY A 288 11.74 0.44 17.16
N ARG A 289 11.80 -0.84 16.77
CA ARG A 289 12.57 -1.86 17.49
C ARG A 289 14.06 -1.62 17.45
N ALA A 290 14.60 -1.11 16.34
CA ALA A 290 16.02 -0.78 16.22
C ALA A 290 16.47 0.33 17.18
N VAL A 291 15.54 1.17 17.66
CA VAL A 291 15.80 2.16 18.72
C VAL A 291 15.33 1.71 20.11
N GLY A 292 14.94 0.43 20.25
CA GLY A 292 14.52 -0.18 21.52
C GLY A 292 13.06 0.10 21.90
N LEU A 293 12.24 0.56 20.96
CA LEU A 293 10.84 0.94 21.17
C LEU A 293 9.89 0.11 20.29
N LEU A 294 8.59 0.38 20.44
CA LEU A 294 7.57 -0.07 19.50
C LEU A 294 7.09 1.08 18.62
N ALA A 295 6.60 0.75 17.42
CA ALA A 295 6.01 1.72 16.51
C ALA A 295 4.86 1.10 15.70
N PHE A 296 3.86 1.92 15.39
CA PHE A 296 2.85 1.59 14.39
C PHE A 296 2.68 2.73 13.39
N MET A 297 2.27 2.38 12.17
CA MET A 297 2.09 3.33 11.08
C MET A 297 0.75 4.07 11.22
N ALA A 298 0.79 5.40 11.31
CA ALA A 298 -0.41 6.24 11.44
C ALA A 298 -0.89 6.79 10.09
N GLU A 299 0.02 7.00 9.14
CA GLU A 299 -0.27 7.52 7.81
C GLU A 299 0.67 6.90 6.77
N LEU A 300 0.16 6.69 5.56
CA LEU A 300 0.94 6.21 4.44
C LEU A 300 0.43 6.81 3.13
N VAL A 301 1.34 7.41 2.37
CA VAL A 301 1.07 7.96 1.04
C VAL A 301 2.06 7.34 0.06
N ARG A 302 1.59 6.64 -0.98
CA ARG A 302 2.45 6.25 -2.10
C ARG A 302 2.60 7.41 -3.06
N CYS A 303 3.64 8.21 -2.90
CA CYS A 303 3.91 9.39 -3.73
C CYS A 303 4.29 9.04 -5.17
N LYS A 304 4.94 7.88 -5.37
CA LYS A 304 5.44 7.46 -6.68
C LYS A 304 5.41 5.94 -6.88
N GLN A 305 5.15 5.53 -8.11
CA GLN A 305 5.32 4.14 -8.57
C GLN A 305 5.82 4.12 -10.01
N ALA A 306 7.00 3.54 -10.26
CA ALA A 306 7.72 3.74 -11.52
C ALA A 306 7.88 5.25 -11.82
N ASN A 307 7.47 5.74 -12.99
CA ASN A 307 7.50 7.17 -13.30
C ASN A 307 6.14 7.87 -13.06
N TRP A 308 5.17 7.20 -12.45
CA TRP A 308 3.90 7.81 -12.05
C TRP A 308 4.04 8.49 -10.69
N GLU A 309 3.72 9.76 -10.60
CA GLU A 309 4.03 10.67 -9.49
C GLU A 309 2.83 11.59 -9.20
N LEU A 310 2.46 11.70 -7.92
CA LEU A 310 1.38 12.56 -7.47
C LEU A 310 1.59 14.01 -7.91
N GLY A 311 0.50 14.70 -8.26
CA GLY A 311 0.54 16.08 -8.74
C GLY A 311 1.09 16.27 -10.16
N LYS A 312 1.55 15.22 -10.84
CA LYS A 312 2.09 15.31 -12.21
C LYS A 312 1.26 14.55 -13.24
N ASN A 313 1.26 13.23 -13.15
CA ASN A 313 0.71 12.33 -14.17
C ASN A 313 -0.33 11.35 -13.60
N VAL A 314 -0.86 11.67 -12.42
CA VAL A 314 -1.81 10.83 -11.68
C VAL A 314 -3.15 11.55 -11.59
N PHE A 315 -4.20 10.95 -12.12
CA PHE A 315 -5.54 11.55 -12.12
C PHE A 315 -6.13 11.57 -10.72
N GLN A 316 -6.84 12.64 -10.38
CA GLN A 316 -7.76 12.63 -9.25
C GLN A 316 -9.06 11.92 -9.63
N LEU A 317 -9.79 11.40 -8.64
CA LEU A 317 -11.13 10.88 -8.91
C LEU A 317 -12.08 11.98 -9.41
N SER A 318 -11.92 13.20 -8.91
CA SER A 318 -12.67 14.38 -9.34
C SER A 318 -12.45 14.73 -10.81
N ASP A 319 -11.30 14.40 -11.40
CA ASP A 319 -11.06 14.62 -12.83
C ASP A 319 -12.07 13.86 -13.71
N PHE A 320 -12.61 12.74 -13.22
CA PHE A 320 -13.61 11.94 -13.94
C PHE A 320 -15.05 12.23 -13.53
N THR A 321 -15.27 12.78 -12.33
CA THR A 321 -16.63 13.00 -11.80
C THR A 321 -17.09 14.45 -11.89
N GLU A 322 -16.18 15.41 -11.91
CA GLU A 322 -16.48 16.84 -11.88
C GLU A 322 -16.19 17.53 -13.23
N ARG A 323 -15.24 17.00 -14.03
CA ARG A 323 -14.99 17.51 -15.38
C ARG A 323 -15.90 16.86 -16.41
N ASP A 324 -16.25 17.62 -17.45
CA ASP A 324 -17.00 17.09 -18.60
C ASP A 324 -16.18 16.02 -19.34
N GLN A 325 -16.85 14.97 -19.83
CA GLN A 325 -16.21 13.90 -20.59
C GLN A 325 -15.58 14.34 -21.92
N ARG A 326 -16.02 15.48 -22.48
CA ARG A 326 -15.37 16.15 -23.61
C ARG A 326 -13.99 16.70 -23.25
N VAL A 327 -13.73 16.92 -21.96
CA VAL A 327 -12.44 17.38 -21.42
C VAL A 327 -11.58 16.20 -20.99
N TRP A 328 -12.05 15.35 -20.06
CA TRP A 328 -11.20 14.27 -19.53
C TRP A 328 -10.98 13.14 -20.55
N GLY A 329 -11.89 12.91 -21.50
CA GLY A 329 -11.78 11.87 -22.51
C GLY A 329 -10.54 12.01 -23.41
N PRO A 330 -10.33 13.18 -24.05
CA PRO A 330 -9.11 13.44 -24.82
C PRO A 330 -7.81 13.34 -24.02
N VAL A 331 -7.81 13.83 -22.77
CA VAL A 331 -6.63 13.74 -21.88
C VAL A 331 -6.34 12.29 -21.54
N LEU A 332 -7.35 11.52 -21.13
CA LEU A 332 -7.23 10.10 -20.85
C LEU A 332 -6.68 9.33 -22.06
N LYS A 333 -7.18 9.63 -23.26
CA LYS A 333 -6.66 9.00 -24.49
C LYS A 333 -5.16 9.24 -24.66
N ARG A 334 -4.68 10.47 -24.46
CA ARG A 334 -3.25 10.79 -24.55
C ARG A 334 -2.43 10.05 -23.50
N VAL A 335 -2.94 9.93 -22.28
CA VAL A 335 -2.28 9.15 -21.21
C VAL A 335 -2.21 7.67 -21.57
N LEU A 336 -3.29 7.08 -22.11
CA LEU A 336 -3.29 5.68 -22.52
C LEU A 336 -2.33 5.41 -23.69
N ASP A 337 -2.10 6.39 -24.56
CA ASP A 337 -1.20 6.29 -25.72
C ASP A 337 0.27 6.56 -25.36
N LYS A 338 0.55 7.57 -24.51
CA LYS A 338 1.91 8.06 -24.19
C LYS A 338 2.42 7.66 -22.80
N GLY A 339 1.57 7.07 -21.97
CA GLY A 339 1.90 6.60 -20.63
C GLY A 339 2.29 7.72 -19.65
N ASP A 340 3.31 7.41 -18.85
CA ASP A 340 3.80 8.24 -17.74
C ASP A 340 4.53 9.52 -18.15
N SER A 341 4.75 9.73 -19.45
CA SER A 341 5.37 10.96 -19.99
C SER A 341 4.44 12.18 -19.99
N VAL A 342 3.12 11.95 -19.85
CA VAL A 342 2.10 13.00 -19.92
C VAL A 342 2.04 13.80 -18.61
N VAL A 343 1.99 15.13 -18.71
CA VAL A 343 1.70 16.02 -17.57
C VAL A 343 0.23 16.41 -17.62
N LEU A 344 -0.55 16.02 -16.61
CA LEU A 344 -2.01 16.18 -16.65
C LEU A 344 -2.45 17.64 -16.65
N ALA A 345 -1.80 18.48 -15.84
CA ALA A 345 -2.14 19.90 -15.76
C ALA A 345 -2.07 20.59 -17.15
N ASP A 346 -1.00 20.29 -17.90
CA ASP A 346 -0.79 20.87 -19.24
C ASP A 346 -1.84 20.37 -20.24
N GLU A 347 -2.15 19.07 -20.23
CA GLU A 347 -3.14 18.49 -21.16
C GLU A 347 -4.57 18.94 -20.82
N PHE A 348 -4.92 19.05 -19.53
CA PHE A 348 -6.22 19.59 -19.12
C PHE A 348 -6.38 21.04 -19.55
N ALA A 349 -5.40 21.90 -19.27
CA ALA A 349 -5.44 23.30 -19.69
C ALA A 349 -5.54 23.45 -21.21
N ALA A 350 -4.82 22.62 -21.98
CA ALA A 350 -4.86 22.64 -23.43
C ALA A 350 -6.23 22.21 -24.00
N VAL A 351 -6.87 21.20 -23.40
CA VAL A 351 -8.19 20.73 -23.86
C VAL A 351 -9.29 21.71 -23.44
N GLU A 352 -9.23 22.26 -22.22
CA GLU A 352 -10.21 23.23 -21.73
C GLU A 352 -10.18 24.54 -22.52
N ALA A 353 -9.02 24.97 -23.03
CA ALA A 353 -8.92 26.12 -23.91
C ALA A 353 -9.56 25.89 -25.31
N ALA A 354 -9.82 24.63 -25.68
CA ALA A 354 -10.34 24.25 -26.99
C ALA A 354 -11.83 23.86 -26.98
N VAL A 355 -12.45 23.75 -25.79
CA VAL A 355 -13.87 23.43 -25.57
C VAL A 355 -14.62 24.71 -25.21
#